data_AF-A0A8D8P094-F1
#
_entry.id   AF-A0A8D8P094-F1
#
_cell.length_a   1.000
_cell.length_b   1.000
_cell.length_c   1.000
_cell.angle_alpha   90.00
_cell.angle_beta   90.00
_cell.angle_gamma   90.00
#
_symmetry.space_group_name_H-M   'P 1'
#
loop_
_entity.id
_entity.type
_entity.pdbx_description
1 polymer ?
#
loop_
_entity_poly.entity_id
_entity_poly.type
_entity_poly.pdbx_seq_one_letter_code
_entity_poly.pdbx_strand_id
1 'polypeptide(L)'
;GIGMKQYSASGRGLVAERNFKAGDVILNEKAIISLVAVAFKYLYCSRCGIPNQHSLIPCPNCVHCMYCSEECLAEDERMAHRYECSFGAQMANIAYDGSNLATKLFFYGLTLFNNDLDQMMKYCEKNSMIGADPFKLDHRNYDPLEEFKIFHETKLHLSPYIEVSFRLCAAATYYVLLKQPSIKALVTTKAQKR
;
A
#
# COMPACT_ATOMS: atom_id res chain seq x y z
N GLY A 1 25.66 -8.28 -6.47
CA GLY A 1 25.76 -9.43 -5.54
C GLY A 1 24.70 -10.44 -5.89
N ILE A 2 23.47 -9.96 -5.96
CA ILE A 2 22.47 -10.42 -6.91
C ILE A 2 22.31 -9.36 -8.02
N GLY A 3 21.87 -9.78 -9.20
CA GLY A 3 21.52 -8.93 -10.34
C GLY A 3 20.16 -9.36 -10.91
N MET A 4 19.59 -8.53 -11.77
CA MET A 4 18.33 -8.84 -12.45
C MET A 4 18.59 -9.51 -13.80
N LYS A 5 17.80 -10.53 -14.14
CA LYS A 5 17.90 -11.23 -15.42
C LYS A 5 16.52 -11.50 -16.01
N GLN A 6 16.42 -11.39 -17.33
CA GLN A 6 15.24 -11.82 -18.09
C GLN A 6 15.39 -13.29 -18.49
N TYR A 7 14.39 -14.09 -18.17
CA TYR A 7 14.24 -15.49 -18.52
C TYR A 7 13.11 -15.62 -19.54
N SER A 8 13.34 -16.38 -20.61
CA SER A 8 12.39 -16.53 -21.71
C SER A 8 11.04 -17.11 -21.28
N ALA A 9 11.01 -18.03 -20.32
CA ALA A 9 9.79 -18.71 -19.87
C ALA A 9 9.11 -18.05 -18.67
N SER A 10 9.84 -17.29 -17.85
CA SER A 10 9.36 -16.83 -16.53
C SER A 10 9.39 -15.31 -16.38
N GLY A 11 9.81 -14.58 -17.41
CA GLY A 11 10.00 -13.14 -17.31
C GLY A 11 11.21 -12.80 -16.46
N ARG A 12 11.09 -11.84 -15.55
CA ARG A 12 12.22 -11.37 -14.73
C ARG A 12 12.49 -12.31 -13.56
N GLY A 13 13.76 -12.45 -13.20
CA GLY A 13 14.20 -13.09 -11.96
C GLY A 13 15.48 -12.49 -11.42
N LEU A 14 15.79 -12.81 -10.17
CA LEU A 14 17.06 -12.45 -9.53
C LEU A 14 18.08 -13.58 -9.76
N VAL A 15 19.31 -13.21 -10.10
CA VAL A 15 20.44 -14.13 -10.29
C VAL A 15 21.58 -13.77 -9.37
N ALA A 16 22.28 -14.76 -8.83
CA ALA A 16 23.50 -14.54 -8.07
C ALA A 16 24.64 -14.08 -8.99
N GLU A 17 25.31 -12.98 -8.63
CA GLU A 17 26.51 -12.46 -9.32
C GLU A 17 27.80 -12.78 -8.56
N ARG A 18 27.67 -13.42 -7.40
CA ARG A 18 28.76 -13.96 -6.60
C ARG A 18 28.32 -15.28 -5.97
N ASN A 19 29.29 -16.04 -5.49
CA ASN A 19 29.00 -17.20 -4.65
C ASN A 19 28.45 -16.74 -3.30
N PHE A 20 27.43 -17.45 -2.81
CA PHE A 20 26.86 -17.31 -1.47
C PHE A 20 27.15 -18.57 -0.66
N LYS A 21 27.39 -18.41 0.65
CA LYS A 21 27.51 -19.53 1.58
C LYS A 21 26.18 -19.77 2.29
N ALA A 22 26.00 -20.97 2.83
CA ALA A 22 24.86 -21.24 3.72
C ALA A 22 24.89 -20.26 4.89
N GLY A 23 23.76 -19.57 5.12
CA GLY A 23 23.64 -18.52 6.13
C GLY A 23 23.88 -17.08 5.62
N ASP A 24 24.33 -16.88 4.39
CA ASP A 24 24.44 -15.52 3.83
C ASP A 24 23.06 -14.88 3.68
N VAL A 25 22.93 -13.61 4.11
CA VAL A 25 21.76 -12.79 3.80
C VAL A 25 21.88 -12.27 2.37
N ILE A 26 20.95 -12.69 1.50
CA ILE A 26 20.93 -12.32 0.08
C ILE A 26 20.21 -10.99 -0.13
N LEU A 27 19.09 -10.79 0.58
CA LEU A 27 18.24 -9.60 0.52
C LEU A 27 17.65 -9.34 1.91
N ASN A 28 17.53 -8.07 2.28
CA ASN A 28 16.79 -7.63 3.45
C ASN A 28 15.96 -6.40 3.05
N GLU A 29 14.66 -6.57 2.92
CA GLU A 29 13.75 -5.54 2.43
C GLU A 29 12.67 -5.26 3.49
N LYS A 30 12.40 -3.98 3.73
CA LYS A 30 11.32 -3.57 4.63
C LYS A 30 10.02 -3.48 3.84
N ALA A 31 8.93 -3.94 4.45
CA ALA A 31 7.61 -3.76 3.85
C ALA A 31 7.29 -2.25 3.70
N ILE A 32 6.91 -1.83 2.50
CA ILE A 32 6.40 -0.46 2.23
C ILE A 32 5.05 -0.28 2.94
N ILE A 33 4.14 -1.23 2.75
CA ILE A 33 2.87 -1.32 3.47
C ILE A 33 2.69 -2.74 3.99
N SER A 34 2.19 -2.86 5.21
CA SER A 34 1.72 -4.12 5.77
C SER A 34 0.20 -4.08 5.96
N LEU A 35 -0.43 -5.22 5.76
CA LEU A 35 -1.82 -5.46 6.14
C LEU A 35 -1.86 -6.73 6.98
N VAL A 36 -2.32 -6.61 8.21
CA VAL A 36 -2.48 -7.76 9.11
C VAL A 36 -3.93 -8.20 9.05
N ALA A 37 -4.16 -9.47 8.67
CA ALA A 37 -5.50 -10.03 8.68
C ALA A 37 -6.10 -9.95 10.09
N VAL A 38 -7.41 -9.71 10.18
CA VAL A 38 -8.11 -9.48 11.47
C VAL A 38 -7.86 -10.62 12.46
N ALA A 39 -7.81 -11.86 11.99
CA ALA A 39 -7.52 -13.05 12.80
C ALA A 39 -6.12 -13.03 13.46
N PHE A 40 -5.18 -12.26 12.92
CA PHE A 40 -3.79 -12.19 13.36
C PHE A 40 -3.39 -10.82 13.93
N LYS A 41 -4.34 -9.88 14.09
CA LYS A 41 -4.04 -8.50 14.51
C LYS A 41 -3.33 -8.41 15.86
N TYR A 42 -3.57 -9.35 16.78
CA TYR A 42 -2.89 -9.40 18.09
C TYR A 42 -1.53 -10.12 18.05
N LEU A 43 -1.11 -10.61 16.89
CA LEU A 43 0.15 -11.34 16.73
C LEU A 43 1.22 -10.53 15.99
N TYR A 44 0.82 -9.60 15.12
CA TYR A 44 1.72 -8.87 14.24
C TYR A 44 1.52 -7.35 14.34
N CYS A 45 2.60 -6.61 14.17
CA CYS A 45 2.57 -5.16 14.04
C CYS A 45 1.89 -4.74 12.72
N SER A 46 0.92 -3.83 12.80
CA SER A 46 0.15 -3.31 11.66
C SER A 46 0.98 -2.42 10.73
N ARG A 47 2.13 -1.93 11.24
CA ARG A 47 3.12 -1.17 10.46
C ARG A 47 4.14 -2.10 9.82
N CYS A 48 5.05 -2.67 10.60
CA CYS A 48 6.17 -3.42 10.04
C CYS A 48 5.86 -4.88 9.66
N GLY A 49 4.69 -5.41 10.05
CA GLY A 49 4.30 -6.80 9.78
C GLY A 49 5.09 -7.84 10.57
N ILE A 50 6.01 -7.42 11.44
CA ILE A 50 6.83 -8.32 12.26
C ILE A 50 5.99 -8.83 13.44
N PRO A 51 6.06 -10.14 13.77
CA PRO A 51 5.38 -10.68 14.93
C PRO A 51 5.97 -10.10 16.22
N ASN A 52 5.11 -9.67 17.14
CA ASN A 52 5.52 -9.21 18.48
C ASN A 52 4.47 -9.60 19.51
N GLN A 53 4.09 -10.89 19.49
CA GLN A 53 3.03 -11.44 20.32
C GLN A 53 3.22 -11.05 21.79
N HIS A 54 2.13 -10.72 22.48
CA HIS A 54 2.09 -10.30 23.89
C HIS A 54 2.73 -8.95 24.24
N SER A 55 3.40 -8.27 23.30
CA SER A 55 4.05 -6.98 23.52
C SER A 55 3.60 -5.89 22.55
N LEU A 56 2.47 -6.10 21.88
CA LEU A 56 1.88 -5.08 21.00
C LEU A 56 1.11 -4.03 21.80
N ILE A 57 1.24 -2.77 21.40
CA ILE A 57 0.42 -1.66 21.88
C ILE A 57 -0.75 -1.43 20.91
N PRO A 58 -1.99 -1.25 21.40
CA PRO A 58 -3.12 -0.92 20.54
C PRO A 58 -3.08 0.55 20.12
N CYS A 59 -3.61 0.86 18.93
CA CYS A 59 -4.02 2.23 18.62
C CYS A 59 -5.02 2.71 19.70
N PRO A 60 -4.83 3.88 20.34
CA PRO A 60 -5.71 4.36 21.40
C PRO A 60 -7.12 4.72 20.89
N ASN A 61 -7.27 4.99 19.59
CA ASN A 61 -8.52 5.46 18.99
C ASN A 61 -9.40 4.33 18.46
N CYS A 62 -8.80 3.32 17.82
CA CYS A 62 -9.58 2.25 17.16
C CYS A 62 -9.48 0.89 17.84
N VAL A 63 -8.45 0.66 18.65
CA VAL A 63 -8.07 -0.63 19.27
C VAL A 63 -8.03 -1.83 18.29
N HIS A 64 -8.04 -1.55 16.99
CA HIS A 64 -8.05 -2.54 15.91
C HIS A 64 -6.64 -2.82 15.40
N CYS A 65 -5.87 -1.75 15.12
CA CYS A 65 -4.48 -1.85 14.74
C CYS A 65 -3.60 -1.96 15.98
N MET A 66 -2.62 -2.85 15.90
CA MET A 66 -1.67 -3.17 16.96
C MET A 66 -0.25 -2.88 16.46
N TYR A 67 0.63 -2.34 17.31
CA TYR A 67 1.97 -1.90 16.93
C TYR A 67 3.03 -2.47 17.87
N CYS A 68 4.24 -2.72 17.37
CA CYS A 68 5.34 -3.21 18.21
C CYS A 68 6.03 -2.10 19.01
N SER A 69 5.81 -0.83 18.66
CA SER A 69 6.39 0.32 19.34
C SER A 69 5.63 1.61 19.01
N GLU A 70 5.86 2.66 19.80
CA GLU A 70 5.29 3.99 19.55
C GLU A 70 5.78 4.58 18.21
N GLU A 71 7.00 4.26 17.79
CA GLU A 71 7.51 4.68 16.48
C GLU A 71 6.70 4.05 15.34
N CYS A 72 6.41 2.75 15.42
CA CYS A 72 5.57 2.08 14.42
C CYS A 72 4.14 2.63 14.39
N LEU A 73 3.58 3.01 15.55
CA LEU A 73 2.28 3.65 15.64
C LEU A 73 2.31 5.02 14.92
N ALA A 74 3.24 5.89 15.31
CA ALA A 74 3.39 7.23 14.76
C ALA A 74 3.70 7.23 13.25
N GLU A 75 4.51 6.28 12.79
CA GLU A 75 4.80 6.09 11.37
C GLU A 75 3.57 5.67 10.57
N ASP A 76 2.79 4.69 11.06
CA ASP A 76 1.59 4.24 10.36
C ASP A 76 0.49 5.32 10.38
N GLU A 77 0.34 6.05 11.50
CA GLU A 77 -0.55 7.22 11.62
C GLU A 77 -0.23 8.29 10.58
N ARG A 78 1.05 8.64 10.45
CA ARG A 78 1.54 9.56 9.41
C ARG A 78 1.46 8.98 8.00
N MET A 79 1.51 7.67 7.83
CA MET A 79 1.49 7.04 6.51
C MET A 79 0.08 6.95 5.95
N ALA A 80 -0.83 6.31 6.68
CA ALA A 80 -2.18 6.00 6.20
C ALA A 80 -3.19 5.74 7.32
N HIS A 81 -2.77 5.32 8.51
CA HIS A 81 -3.67 4.87 9.57
C HIS A 81 -4.67 5.96 10.01
N ARG A 82 -4.27 7.24 10.03
CA ARG A 82 -5.18 8.35 10.38
C ARG A 82 -6.45 8.39 9.52
N TYR A 83 -6.37 7.90 8.28
CA TYR A 83 -7.51 7.83 7.39
C TYR A 83 -8.39 6.63 7.68
N GLU A 84 -7.81 5.46 7.91
CA GLU A 84 -8.56 4.22 8.18
C GLU A 84 -9.02 4.06 9.63
N CYS A 85 -8.47 4.83 10.58
CA CYS A 85 -8.63 4.59 12.02
C CYS A 85 -10.10 4.41 12.46
N SER A 86 -11.02 5.24 11.97
CA SER A 86 -12.43 5.19 12.39
C SER A 86 -13.25 4.05 11.76
N PHE A 87 -12.72 3.35 10.76
CA PHE A 87 -13.51 2.38 9.98
C PHE A 87 -12.72 1.15 9.50
N GLY A 88 -11.45 1.02 9.85
CA GLY A 88 -10.57 -0.06 9.36
C GLY A 88 -11.11 -1.45 9.64
N ALA A 89 -11.75 -1.64 10.80
CA ALA A 89 -12.43 -2.90 11.14
C ALA A 89 -13.61 -3.24 10.20
N GLN A 90 -14.27 -2.23 9.63
CA GLN A 90 -15.41 -2.40 8.72
C GLN A 90 -14.97 -2.64 7.27
N MET A 91 -13.76 -2.20 6.88
CA MET A 91 -13.24 -2.39 5.51
C MET A 91 -13.08 -3.84 5.11
N ALA A 92 -12.81 -4.73 6.08
CA ALA A 92 -12.75 -6.17 5.82
C ALA A 92 -14.04 -6.73 5.19
N ASN A 93 -15.19 -6.06 5.36
CA ASN A 93 -16.48 -6.50 4.81
C ASN A 93 -16.74 -6.05 3.36
N ILE A 94 -15.95 -5.13 2.82
CA ILE A 94 -16.20 -4.48 1.51
C ILE A 94 -15.01 -4.67 0.55
N ALA A 95 -13.83 -4.93 1.10
CA ALA A 95 -12.63 -5.16 0.32
C ALA A 95 -12.66 -6.49 -0.46
N TYR A 96 -12.04 -6.50 -1.64
CA TYR A 96 -11.84 -7.72 -2.43
C TYR A 96 -11.00 -8.72 -1.63
N ASP A 97 -11.53 -9.92 -1.42
CA ASP A 97 -10.89 -10.98 -0.63
C ASP A 97 -10.48 -10.55 0.79
N GLY A 98 -11.21 -9.59 1.38
CA GLY A 98 -10.95 -9.07 2.73
C GLY A 98 -9.67 -8.22 2.85
N SER A 99 -9.01 -7.89 1.74
CA SER A 99 -7.75 -7.13 1.74
C SER A 99 -7.97 -5.63 1.55
N ASN A 100 -7.82 -4.85 2.62
CA ASN A 100 -7.87 -3.38 2.56
C ASN A 100 -6.61 -2.72 1.93
N LEU A 101 -5.79 -3.50 1.22
CA LEU A 101 -4.49 -3.04 0.70
C LEU A 101 -4.64 -1.89 -0.30
N ALA A 102 -5.62 -1.96 -1.20
CA ALA A 102 -5.84 -0.91 -2.21
C ALA A 102 -6.18 0.43 -1.56
N THR A 103 -7.04 0.43 -0.54
CA THR A 103 -7.39 1.63 0.23
C THR A 103 -6.17 2.18 0.98
N LYS A 104 -5.37 1.32 1.61
CA LYS A 104 -4.17 1.74 2.33
C LYS A 104 -3.12 2.31 1.39
N LEU A 105 -2.95 1.72 0.20
CA LEU A 105 -2.11 2.26 -0.88
C LEU A 105 -2.60 3.61 -1.39
N PHE A 106 -3.91 3.80 -1.54
CA PHE A 106 -4.48 5.10 -1.93
C PHE A 106 -4.14 6.18 -0.91
N PHE A 107 -4.36 5.93 0.38
CA PHE A 107 -4.05 6.90 1.44
C PHE A 107 -2.56 7.12 1.63
N TYR A 108 -1.74 6.09 1.43
CA TYR A 108 -0.29 6.24 1.38
C TYR A 108 0.13 7.17 0.23
N GLY A 109 -0.39 6.95 -0.97
CA GLY A 109 -0.20 7.84 -2.12
C GLY A 109 -0.61 9.28 -1.78
N LEU A 110 -1.79 9.48 -1.20
CA LEU A 110 -2.25 10.80 -0.79
C LEU A 110 -1.27 11.49 0.17
N THR A 111 -0.72 10.75 1.14
CA THR A 111 0.33 11.26 2.04
C THR A 111 1.59 11.68 1.27
N LEU A 112 2.02 10.91 0.26
CA LEU A 112 3.18 11.24 -0.58
C LEU A 112 2.98 12.50 -1.43
N PHE A 113 1.73 12.80 -1.80
CA PHE A 113 1.34 14.07 -2.42
C PHE A 113 1.04 15.16 -1.39
N ASN A 114 1.63 15.11 -0.19
CA ASN A 114 1.43 16.09 0.89
C ASN A 114 -0.04 16.31 1.28
N ASN A 115 -0.87 15.28 1.14
CA ASN A 115 -2.32 15.32 1.36
C ASN A 115 -3.10 16.19 0.35
N ASP A 116 -2.48 16.55 -0.78
CA ASP A 116 -3.13 17.28 -1.88
C ASP A 116 -3.81 16.29 -2.84
N LEU A 117 -5.11 16.11 -2.62
CA LEU A 117 -5.94 15.22 -3.45
C LEU A 117 -6.03 15.70 -4.90
N ASP A 118 -6.05 17.01 -5.15
CA ASP A 118 -6.15 17.56 -6.51
C ASP A 118 -4.85 17.30 -7.29
N GLN A 119 -3.70 17.48 -6.64
CA GLN A 119 -2.40 17.16 -7.23
C GLN A 119 -2.27 15.68 -7.55
N MET A 120 -2.66 14.81 -6.61
CA MET A 120 -2.64 13.36 -6.80
C MET A 120 -3.56 12.94 -7.96
N MET A 121 -4.81 13.42 -7.98
CA MET A 121 -5.77 13.11 -9.04
C MET A 121 -5.25 13.56 -10.41
N LYS A 122 -4.78 14.81 -10.52
CA LYS A 122 -4.24 15.36 -11.76
C LYS A 122 -3.06 14.52 -12.28
N TYR A 123 -2.21 14.03 -11.39
CA TYR A 123 -1.13 13.13 -11.76
C TYR A 123 -1.65 11.78 -12.23
N CYS A 124 -2.49 11.14 -11.42
CA CYS A 124 -2.95 9.78 -11.65
C CYS A 124 -3.79 9.67 -12.93
N GLU A 125 -4.69 10.61 -13.21
CA GLU A 125 -5.51 10.62 -14.42
C GLU A 125 -4.66 10.78 -15.69
N LYS A 126 -3.62 11.60 -15.63
CA LYS A 126 -2.73 11.85 -16.77
C LYS A 126 -1.79 10.66 -17.06
N ASN A 127 -1.33 9.97 -16.01
CA ASN A 127 -0.20 9.05 -16.09
C ASN A 127 -0.58 7.58 -15.84
N SER A 128 -1.87 7.23 -15.80
CA SER A 128 -2.30 5.84 -15.56
C SER A 128 -1.85 4.89 -16.67
N MET A 129 -1.07 3.86 -16.31
CA MET A 129 -0.67 2.75 -17.19
C MET A 129 -0.03 3.15 -18.52
N ILE A 130 0.71 4.27 -18.56
CA ILE A 130 1.37 4.78 -19.77
C ILE A 130 2.60 3.96 -20.19
N GLY A 131 3.00 2.96 -19.41
CA GLY A 131 4.03 1.99 -19.75
C GLY A 131 5.41 2.26 -19.15
N ALA A 132 5.47 2.87 -17.97
CA ALA A 132 6.74 3.00 -17.24
C ALA A 132 7.33 1.63 -16.89
N ASP A 133 8.66 1.62 -16.72
CA ASP A 133 9.44 0.45 -16.36
C ASP A 133 9.83 0.50 -14.88
N PRO A 134 9.15 -0.23 -13.99
CA PRO A 134 9.41 -0.18 -12.56
C PRO A 134 10.79 -0.73 -12.15
N PHE A 135 11.50 -1.40 -13.06
CA PHE A 135 12.84 -1.91 -12.80
C PHE A 135 13.94 -0.88 -13.00
N LYS A 136 13.61 0.31 -13.51
CA LYS A 136 14.54 1.44 -13.62
C LYS A 136 14.57 2.33 -12.38
N LEU A 137 13.75 2.03 -11.38
CA LEU A 137 13.75 2.76 -10.11
C LEU A 137 15.10 2.55 -9.40
N ASP A 138 15.77 3.65 -9.05
CA ASP A 138 17.02 3.60 -8.28
C ASP A 138 16.74 3.45 -6.79
N HIS A 139 16.73 2.21 -6.31
CA HIS A 139 16.53 1.92 -4.88
C HIS A 139 17.71 2.35 -3.98
N ARG A 140 18.85 2.81 -4.54
CA ARG A 140 19.96 3.35 -3.74
C ARG A 140 19.64 4.74 -3.19
N ASN A 141 18.84 5.50 -3.93
CA ASN A 141 18.32 6.82 -3.55
C ASN A 141 16.80 6.73 -3.47
N TYR A 142 16.31 5.97 -2.49
CA TYR A 142 14.89 5.65 -2.37
C TYR A 142 14.03 6.91 -2.18
N ASP A 143 13.18 7.19 -3.16
CA ASP A 143 12.11 8.18 -3.09
C ASP A 143 10.75 7.47 -3.20
N PRO A 144 9.95 7.44 -2.11
CA PRO A 144 8.65 6.76 -2.13
C PRO A 144 7.63 7.41 -3.08
N LEU A 145 7.74 8.71 -3.36
CA LEU A 145 6.86 9.38 -4.32
C LEU A 145 7.19 8.95 -5.74
N GLU A 146 8.47 8.87 -6.10
CA GLU A 146 8.89 8.37 -7.42
C GLU A 146 8.54 6.89 -7.60
N GLU A 147 8.69 6.07 -6.55
CA GLU A 147 8.21 4.68 -6.57
C GLU A 147 6.71 4.58 -6.85
N PHE A 148 5.89 5.34 -6.10
CA PHE A 148 4.45 5.39 -6.31
C PHE A 148 4.09 5.76 -7.75
N LYS A 149 4.72 6.82 -8.28
CA LYS A 149 4.50 7.32 -9.64
C LYS A 149 4.83 6.26 -10.69
N ILE A 150 6.00 5.63 -10.59
CA ILE A 150 6.43 4.60 -11.52
C ILE A 150 5.50 3.38 -11.48
N PHE A 151 5.05 2.95 -10.30
CA PHE A 151 4.07 1.87 -10.19
C PHE A 151 2.73 2.24 -10.81
N HIS A 152 2.25 3.47 -10.62
CA HIS A 152 1.01 3.94 -11.24
C HIS A 152 1.09 4.01 -12.78
N GLU A 153 2.26 4.35 -13.31
CA GLU A 153 2.53 4.40 -14.74
C GLU A 153 2.77 3.02 -15.38
N THR A 154 3.05 2.00 -14.58
CA THR A 154 3.34 0.65 -15.06
C THR A 154 2.10 0.06 -15.72
N LYS A 155 2.26 -0.51 -16.92
CA LYS A 155 1.17 -1.20 -17.61
C LYS A 155 0.91 -2.57 -17.00
N LEU A 156 -0.31 -2.78 -16.49
CA LEU A 156 -0.77 -4.06 -16.01
C LEU A 156 -1.60 -4.78 -17.07
N HIS A 157 -1.36 -6.08 -17.24
CA HIS A 157 -2.18 -6.94 -18.07
C HIS A 157 -3.15 -7.71 -17.18
N LEU A 158 -4.37 -7.18 -17.06
CA LEU A 158 -5.44 -7.80 -16.27
C LEU A 158 -6.42 -8.50 -17.21
N SER A 159 -7.00 -9.61 -16.75
CA SER A 159 -8.14 -10.20 -17.45
C SER A 159 -9.37 -9.30 -17.27
N PRO A 160 -10.32 -9.28 -18.23
CA PRO A 160 -11.52 -8.45 -18.12
C PRO A 160 -12.32 -8.73 -16.83
N TYR A 161 -12.34 -9.98 -16.36
CA TYR A 161 -13.01 -10.38 -15.12
C TYR A 161 -12.40 -9.71 -13.88
N ILE A 162 -11.07 -9.69 -13.79
CA ILE A 162 -10.35 -9.06 -12.68
C ILE A 162 -10.54 -7.54 -12.71
N GLU A 163 -10.51 -6.93 -13.90
CA GLU A 163 -10.73 -5.49 -14.05
C GLU A 163 -12.13 -5.07 -13.55
N VAL A 164 -13.18 -5.78 -13.94
CA VAL A 164 -14.55 -5.50 -13.47
C VAL A 164 -14.66 -5.66 -11.96
N SER A 165 -14.04 -6.71 -11.41
CA SER A 165 -14.05 -6.97 -9.96
C SER A 165 -13.37 -5.84 -9.19
N PHE A 166 -12.20 -5.37 -9.64
CA PHE A 166 -11.51 -4.25 -9.01
C PHE A 166 -12.28 -2.93 -9.11
N ARG A 167 -12.91 -2.64 -10.26
CA ARG A 167 -13.76 -1.44 -10.40
C ARG A 167 -14.95 -1.47 -9.45
N LEU A 168 -15.60 -2.62 -9.29
CA LEU A 168 -16.71 -2.78 -8.36
C LEU A 168 -16.27 -2.57 -6.91
N CYS A 169 -15.16 -3.20 -6.49
CA CYS A 169 -14.61 -3.03 -5.15
C CYS A 169 -14.16 -1.59 -4.89
N ALA A 170 -13.56 -0.92 -5.87
CA ALA A 170 -13.19 0.49 -5.76
C ALA A 170 -14.42 1.40 -5.57
N ALA A 171 -15.49 1.19 -6.35
CA ALA A 171 -16.73 1.95 -6.23
C ALA A 171 -17.43 1.72 -4.87
N ALA A 172 -17.50 0.47 -4.40
CA ALA A 172 -18.07 0.13 -3.09
C ALA A 172 -17.24 0.74 -1.94
N THR A 173 -15.90 0.65 -2.04
CA THR A 173 -14.98 1.25 -1.08
C THR A 173 -15.17 2.76 -1.03
N TYR A 174 -15.17 3.44 -2.19
CA TYR A 174 -15.42 4.88 -2.29
C TYR A 174 -16.73 5.30 -1.62
N TYR A 175 -17.82 4.56 -1.87
CA TYR A 175 -19.12 4.84 -1.25
C TYR A 175 -19.04 4.81 0.29
N VAL A 176 -18.35 3.82 0.86
CA VAL A 176 -18.21 3.68 2.31
C VAL A 176 -17.24 4.70 2.89
N LEU A 177 -16.14 4.99 2.19
CA LEU A 177 -15.20 6.05 2.58
C LEU A 177 -15.90 7.41 2.71
N LEU A 178 -16.77 7.77 1.77
CA LEU A 178 -17.50 9.04 1.82
C LEU A 178 -18.55 9.15 2.93
N LYS A 179 -18.91 8.03 3.59
CA LYS A 179 -19.74 8.09 4.81
C LYS A 179 -18.95 8.58 6.02
N GLN A 180 -17.62 8.53 5.96
CA GLN A 180 -16.74 8.93 7.04
C GLN A 180 -16.52 10.44 7.00
N PRO A 181 -16.85 11.20 8.06
CA PRO A 181 -16.74 12.66 8.06
C PRO A 181 -15.32 13.17 7.75
N SER A 182 -14.30 12.50 8.29
CA SER A 182 -12.89 12.83 8.07
C SER A 182 -12.47 12.71 6.60
N ILE A 183 -12.96 11.68 5.90
CA ILE A 183 -12.67 11.48 4.48
C ILE A 183 -13.51 12.40 3.60
N LYS A 184 -14.79 12.58 3.94
CA LYS A 184 -15.67 13.50 3.24
C LYS A 184 -15.15 14.94 3.25
N ALA A 185 -14.45 15.34 4.31
CA ALA A 185 -13.81 16.65 4.40
C ALA A 185 -12.64 16.83 3.41
N LEU A 186 -12.04 15.75 2.92
CA LEU A 186 -10.99 15.77 1.88
C LEU A 186 -11.57 15.91 0.47
N VAL A 187 -12.83 15.49 0.27
CA VAL A 187 -13.51 15.43 -1.03
C VAL A 187 -14.52 16.59 -1.11
N THR A 188 -14.00 17.79 -1.39
CA THR A 188 -14.77 19.04 -1.35
C THR A 188 -15.30 19.44 -2.74
N THR A 189 -14.52 19.24 -3.80
CA THR A 189 -14.84 19.73 -5.15
C THR A 189 -15.76 18.76 -5.92
N LYS A 190 -16.36 19.24 -7.02
CA LYS A 190 -17.12 18.36 -7.93
C LYS A 190 -16.22 17.39 -8.70
N ALA A 191 -14.99 17.80 -9.01
CA ALA A 191 -14.03 16.96 -9.72
C ALA A 191 -13.63 15.75 -8.85
N GLN A 192 -13.36 15.97 -7.56
CA GLN A 192 -13.04 14.92 -6.59
C GLN A 192 -14.17 13.92 -6.33
N LYS A 193 -15.40 14.23 -6.74
CA LYS A 193 -16.60 13.40 -6.52
C LYS A 193 -16.96 12.49 -7.70
N ARG A 194 -16.25 12.62 -8.84
CA ARG A 194 -16.44 11.81 -10.04
C ARG A 194 -15.74 10.47 -9.91
#